data_AF-A0A2M7CNK0-F1
#
_entry.id   AF-A0A2M7CNK0-F1
#
_cell.length_a   1.000
_cell.length_b   1.000
_cell.length_c   1.000
_cell.angle_alpha   90.00
_cell.angle_beta   90.00
_cell.angle_gamma   90.00
#
_symmetry.space_group_name_H-M   'P 1'
#
loop_
_entity.id
_entity.type
_entity.pdbx_description
1 polymer ?
#
loop_
_entity_poly.entity_id
_entity_poly.type
_entity_poly.pdbx_seq_one_letter_code
_entity_poly.pdbx_strand_id
1 'polypeptide(L)' 'MSDKPLFVVTTIYAVRASAIHVGQALEEVMRGFKGEVARGELVTREKSAGRYLSQAVFARWQVK' A
#
# COMPACT_ATOMS: atom_id res chain seq x y z
N MET A 1 -16.89 7.23 3.05
CA MET A 1 -15.71 8.09 2.81
C MET A 1 -16.17 9.53 2.75
N SER A 2 -15.30 10.47 3.09
CA SER A 2 -15.54 11.89 2.79
C SER A 2 -15.73 12.10 1.29
N ASP A 3 -16.51 13.11 0.89
CA ASP A 3 -16.65 13.53 -0.51
C ASP A 3 -15.33 14.05 -1.11
N LYS A 4 -14.37 14.41 -0.25
CA LYS A 4 -13.02 14.86 -0.61
C LYS A 4 -11.97 14.11 0.22
N PRO A 5 -11.69 12.83 -0.09
CA PRO A 5 -10.70 12.05 0.63
C PRO A 5 -9.28 12.57 0.34
N LEU A 6 -8.44 12.70 1.37
CA LEU A 6 -7.03 13.08 1.21
C LEU A 6 -6.15 11.87 0.85
N PHE A 7 -6.42 10.73 1.47
CA PHE A 7 -5.74 9.48 1.20
C PHE A 7 -6.54 8.28 1.70
N VAL A 8 -6.21 7.10 1.20
CA VAL A 8 -6.63 5.79 1.72
C VAL A 8 -5.39 4.91 1.78
N VAL A 9 -5.13 4.27 2.91
CA VAL A 9 -3.99 3.36 3.08
C VAL A 9 -4.48 2.00 3.53
N THR A 10 -3.93 0.95 2.93
CA THR A 10 -4.19 -0.45 3.29
C THR A 10 -2.86 -1.13 3.57
N THR A 11 -2.76 -1.77 4.74
CA THR A 11 -1.60 -2.57 5.16
C THR A 11 -2.06 -3.99 5.42
N ILE A 12 -1.48 -4.97 4.73
CA ILE A 12 -1.86 -6.38 4.79
C ILE A 12 -0.69 -7.20 5.30
N TYR A 13 -0.88 -7.85 6.45
CA TYR A 13 0.09 -8.75 7.07
C TYR A 13 0.01 -10.19 6.52
N ALA A 14 -1.00 -10.50 5.70
CA ALA A 14 -1.17 -11.80 5.08
C ALA A 14 -0.34 -11.92 3.78
N VAL A 15 0.74 -12.69 3.87
CA VAL A 15 1.79 -12.87 2.83
C VAL A 15 1.35 -13.51 1.51
N ARG A 16 0.07 -13.87 1.32
CA ARG A 16 -0.37 -14.45 0.03
C ARG A 16 -0.68 -13.40 -1.04
N ALA A 17 -0.99 -12.17 -0.67
CA ALA A 17 -1.28 -11.11 -1.64
C ALA A 17 -0.01 -10.29 -1.95
N SER A 18 0.27 -10.05 -3.24
CA SER A 18 1.38 -9.20 -3.65
C SER A 18 1.01 -7.70 -3.56
N ALA A 19 2.00 -6.83 -3.41
CA ALA A 19 1.79 -5.37 -3.46
C ALA A 19 1.11 -4.89 -4.74
N ILE A 20 1.36 -5.59 -5.85
CA ILE A 20 0.70 -5.34 -7.13
C ILE A 20 -0.81 -5.58 -7.01
N HIS A 21 -1.20 -6.74 -6.49
CA HIS A 21 -2.62 -7.09 -6.33
C HIS A 21 -3.35 -6.12 -5.42
N VAL A 22 -2.76 -5.77 -4.27
CA VAL A 22 -3.35 -4.82 -3.32
C VAL A 22 -3.47 -3.42 -3.94
N GLY A 23 -2.46 -2.98 -4.68
CA GLY A 23 -2.52 -1.69 -5.37
C GLY A 23 -3.56 -1.65 -6.49
N GLN A 24 -3.69 -2.71 -7.29
CA GLN A 24 -4.72 -2.80 -8.33
C GLN A 24 -6.13 -2.77 -7.73
N ALA A 25 -6.36 -3.50 -6.64
CA ALA A 25 -7.62 -3.47 -5.92
C ALA A 25 -7.93 -2.07 -5.38
N LEU A 26 -6.92 -1.38 -4.82
CA LEU A 26 -7.09 -0.01 -4.32
C LEU A 26 -7.35 1.00 -5.46
N GLU A 27 -6.70 0.85 -6.61
CA GLU A 27 -6.97 1.63 -7.82
C GLU A 27 -8.42 1.45 -8.29
N GLU A 28 -8.92 0.23 -8.27
CA GLU A 28 -10.30 -0.07 -8.67
C GLU A 28 -11.32 0.59 -7.74
N VAL A 29 -11.12 0.48 -6.42
CA VAL A 29 -11.96 1.12 -5.40
C VAL A 29 -11.94 2.64 -5.54
N MET A 30 -10.79 3.21 -5.88
CA MET A 30 -10.57 4.66 -5.96
C MET A 30 -10.79 5.26 -7.35
N ARG A 31 -11.27 4.48 -8.33
CA ARG A 31 -11.44 4.91 -9.74
C ARG A 31 -12.25 6.19 -9.93
N GLY A 32 -13.19 6.49 -9.03
CA GLY A 32 -14.00 7.71 -9.06
C GLY A 32 -13.29 8.99 -8.56
N PHE A 33 -12.10 8.85 -7.96
CA PHE A 33 -11.35 9.96 -7.38
C PHE A 33 -10.05 10.22 -8.17
N LYS A 34 -9.74 11.49 -8.41
CA LYS A 34 -8.47 11.89 -9.03
C LYS A 34 -7.34 11.77 -8.02
N GLY A 35 -6.38 10.89 -8.27
CA GLY A 35 -5.24 10.68 -7.40
C GLY A 35 -4.23 9.71 -7.99
N GLU A 36 -3.34 9.21 -7.15
CA GLU A 36 -2.31 8.23 -7.50
C GLU A 36 -2.20 7.15 -6.44
N VAL A 37 -1.79 5.95 -6.84
CA VAL A 37 -1.56 4.82 -5.95
C VAL A 37 -0.08 4.49 -5.88
N ALA A 38 0.49 4.57 -4.68
CA ALA A 38 1.78 3.99 -4.33
C ALA A 38 1.57 2.62 -3.70
N ARG A 39 2.43 1.65 -3.99
CA ARG A 39 2.33 0.28 -3.48
C ARG A 39 3.71 -0.32 -3.27
N GLY A 40 3.86 -1.20 -2.28
CA GLY A 40 5.13 -1.85 -1.97
C GLY A 40 5.09 -2.72 -0.71
N GLU A 41 6.26 -2.93 -0.11
CA GLU A 41 6.41 -3.69 1.14
C GLU A 41 6.93 -2.79 2.26
N LEU A 42 6.37 -2.97 3.45
CA LEU A 42 6.92 -2.46 4.69
C LEU A 42 7.98 -3.46 5.16
N VAL A 43 9.23 -3.00 5.20
CA VAL A 43 10.38 -3.83 5.56
C VAL A 43 11.09 -3.25 6.78
N THR A 44 11.59 -4.14 7.64
CA THR A 44 12.53 -3.77 8.69
C THR A 44 13.93 -4.17 8.27
N ARG A 45 14.89 -3.23 8.38
CA ARG A 45 16.30 -3.53 8.17
C ARG A 45 16.93 -3.93 9.50
N GLU A 46 17.38 -5.18 9.61
CA GLU A 46 17.98 -5.69 10.85
C GLU A 46 19.41 -5.15 11.05
N LYS A 47 19.85 -5.02 12.32
CA LYS A 47 21.10 -4.34 12.69
C LYS A 47 22.35 -5.22 12.63
N SER A 48 22.21 -6.53 12.68
CA SER A 48 23.31 -7.50 12.73
C SER A 48 24.01 -7.69 11.38
N ALA A 49 23.28 -7.85 10.29
CA ALA A 49 23.81 -8.06 8.94
C ALA A 49 23.13 -7.18 7.86
N GLY A 50 22.25 -6.25 8.26
CA GLY A 50 21.63 -5.29 7.34
C GLY A 50 20.58 -5.87 6.41
N ARG A 51 20.08 -7.09 6.66
CA ARG A 51 19.06 -7.75 5.83
C ARG A 51 17.70 -7.07 5.93
N TYR A 52 16.91 -7.19 4.89
CA TYR A 52 15.51 -6.74 4.89
C TYR A 52 14.59 -7.88 5.31
N LEU A 53 13.76 -7.64 6.31
CA LEU A 53 12.70 -8.52 6.74
C LEU A 53 11.35 -7.90 6.33
N SER A 54 10.66 -8.55 5.39
CA SER A 54 9.31 -8.14 4.99
C SER A 54 8.34 -8.33 6.15
N GLN A 55 7.50 -7.33 6.41
CA GLN A 55 6.53 -7.34 7.51
C GLN A 55 5.09 -7.29 7.01
N ALA A 56 4.84 -6.50 5.95
CA ALA A 56 3.53 -6.35 5.37
C ALA A 56 3.63 -5.81 3.94
N VAL A 57 2.59 -6.05 3.17
CA VAL A 57 2.35 -5.34 1.91
C VAL A 57 1.52 -4.10 2.20
N PHE A 58 1.80 -3.00 1.49
CA PHE A 58 0.96 -1.80 1.55
C PHE A 58 0.54 -1.30 0.17
N ALA A 59 -0.60 -0.63 0.13
CA ALA A 59 -1.00 0.28 -0.94
C ALA A 59 -1.59 1.55 -0.34
N ARG A 60 -1.28 2.69 -0.95
CA ARG A 60 -1.79 4.01 -0.54
C ARG A 60 -2.24 4.79 -1.76
N TRP A 61 -3.51 5.15 -1.78
CA TRP A 61 -4.04 6.16 -2.68
C TRP A 61 -3.94 7.53 -2.02
N GLN A 62 -3.60 8.57 -2.78
CA GLN A 62 -3.64 9.97 -2.32
C GLN A 62 -4.07 10.90 -3.46
N VAL A 63 -4.66 12.04 -3.11
CA VAL A 63 -4.89 13.15 -4.05
C VAL A 63 -3.55 13.64 -4.58
N LYS A 64 -3.51 14.01 -5.86
CA LYS A 64 -2.37 14.68 -6.50
C LYS A 64 -2.14 16.10 -5.98
#